data_AF-A0A7W1B8I0-F1
#
_entry.id   AF-A0A7W1B8I0-F1
#
_cell.length_a   1.000
_cell.length_b   1.000
_cell.length_c   1.000
_cell.angle_alpha   90.00
_cell.angle_beta   90.00
_cell.angle_gamma   90.00
#
_symmetry.space_group_name_H-M   'P 1'
#
loop_
_entity.id
_entity.type
_entity.pdbx_description
1 polymer ?
#
loop_
_entity_poly.entity_id
_entity_poly.type
_entity_poly.pdbx_seq_one_letter_code
_entity_poly.pdbx_strand_id
1 'polypeptide(L)'
;MPRALHRAWILIAVAACADPVVELQLQLPSDPMLDDTSCITNIELYADGNNYPADSTDYTNITLPITTSPANYAAVQAAIRGKFEVPVPASGLKNVEMYGWSGEPGWTTTAVPPELVFFARGDYTGDETIVVPIVPNIGCTRKPVTVRALDLVKLISTPPPYTCANGAVPDAAAGISLGTLTPSLYNERALVFWGGFSGANLTDGIAQFEGATTVGDTSCLAFSGGNATAGSISCAYGKGACGGSGEFENVFVDGAIAFNSLDQSLINLYKTVVIGLIVDGTRQPIAGATVAVDDALGKVVYVDFDLATQKFTPVTGTATSASGLFMLYAKTLVAATVSADGKAPKVYRLGADASSPAGVAVVL
;
A
#
# COMPACT_ATOMS: atom_id res chain seq x y z
N MET A 1 -17.07 26.57 28.25
CA MET A 1 -18.34 25.79 28.24
C MET A 1 -17.99 24.33 28.02
N PRO A 2 -18.23 23.43 28.99
CA PRO A 2 -17.89 22.02 28.86
C PRO A 2 -18.95 21.31 27.99
N ARG A 3 -18.51 20.60 26.94
CA ARG A 3 -19.38 19.74 26.13
C ARG A 3 -19.71 18.48 26.93
N ALA A 4 -21.00 18.18 27.07
CA ALA A 4 -21.47 16.98 27.74
C ALA A 4 -21.13 15.72 26.92
N LEU A 5 -20.41 14.78 27.53
CA LEU A 5 -20.30 13.41 27.02
C LEU A 5 -21.66 12.73 27.21
N HIS A 6 -22.36 12.42 26.11
CA HIS A 6 -23.52 11.53 26.15
C HIS A 6 -23.05 10.08 26.12
N ARG A 7 -22.91 9.47 27.31
CA ARG A 7 -22.81 8.03 27.47
C ARG A 7 -24.22 7.44 27.46
N ALA A 8 -24.51 6.59 26.48
CA ALA A 8 -25.73 5.81 26.43
C ALA A 8 -25.39 4.35 26.75
N TRP A 9 -26.17 3.76 27.66
CA TRP A 9 -26.03 2.38 28.13
C TRP A 9 -27.22 1.56 27.63
N ILE A 10 -27.00 0.29 27.25
CA ILE A 10 -28.07 -0.69 27.07
C ILE A 10 -27.65 -2.00 27.76
N LEU A 11 -28.58 -2.55 28.53
CA LEU A 11 -28.42 -3.73 29.38
C LEU A 11 -29.62 -4.65 29.09
N ILE A 12 -29.37 -5.93 28.78
CA ILE A 12 -30.38 -6.98 28.71
C ILE A 12 -29.81 -8.21 29.42
N ALA A 13 -30.58 -8.76 30.37
CA ALA A 13 -30.25 -9.97 31.10
C ALA A 13 -31.45 -10.93 31.12
N VAL A 14 -31.24 -12.20 30.76
CA VAL A 14 -31.79 -13.39 31.44
C VAL A 14 -30.87 -14.60 31.17
N ALA A 15 -30.72 -15.47 32.17
CA ALA A 15 -29.66 -16.46 32.33
C ALA A 15 -29.83 -17.79 31.55
N ALA A 16 -28.77 -18.20 30.84
CA ALA A 16 -28.19 -19.55 30.78
C ALA A 16 -26.86 -19.45 30.01
N CYS A 17 -25.73 -19.45 30.73
CA CYS A 17 -24.36 -19.27 30.19
C CYS A 17 -24.28 -18.18 29.10
N ALA A 18 -24.45 -16.91 29.48
CA ALA A 18 -24.17 -15.83 28.55
C ALA A 18 -22.68 -15.89 28.21
N ASP A 19 -22.37 -16.26 26.97
CA ASP A 19 -21.02 -16.14 26.45
C ASP A 19 -20.53 -14.71 26.70
N PRO A 20 -19.27 -14.52 27.12
CA PRO A 20 -18.76 -13.19 27.39
C PRO A 20 -18.90 -12.33 26.14
N VAL A 21 -19.72 -11.28 26.23
CA VAL A 21 -19.88 -10.29 25.18
C VAL A 21 -18.78 -9.26 25.34
N VAL A 22 -18.01 -9.03 24.28
CA VAL A 22 -17.02 -7.96 24.20
C VAL A 22 -17.59 -6.83 23.36
N GLU A 23 -17.68 -5.64 23.94
CA GLU A 23 -18.14 -4.43 23.25
C GLU A 23 -17.03 -3.88 22.36
N LEU A 24 -17.36 -3.51 21.12
CA LEU A 24 -16.45 -2.79 20.23
C LEU A 24 -16.76 -1.30 20.26
N GLN A 25 -15.81 -0.50 20.73
CA GLN A 25 -15.92 0.95 20.71
C GLN A 25 -15.04 1.53 19.60
N LEU A 26 -15.67 1.96 18.49
CA LEU A 26 -14.94 2.66 17.44
C LEU A 26 -14.46 4.03 17.93
N GLN A 27 -13.16 4.30 17.76
CA GLN A 27 -12.57 5.62 17.93
C GLN A 27 -12.45 6.29 16.56
N LEU A 28 -13.19 7.38 16.37
CA LEU A 28 -13.19 8.13 15.12
C LEU A 28 -11.85 8.84 14.87
N PRO A 29 -11.42 9.00 13.61
CA PRO A 29 -10.21 9.74 13.30
C PRO A 29 -10.38 11.22 13.69
N SER A 30 -9.27 11.85 14.06
CA SER A 30 -9.21 13.28 14.32
C SER A 30 -8.91 14.13 13.08
N ASP A 31 -8.48 13.49 11.99
CA ASP A 31 -8.08 14.15 10.75
C ASP A 31 -9.26 14.29 9.77
N PRO A 32 -9.67 15.52 9.41
CA PRO A 32 -10.76 15.75 8.47
C PRO A 32 -10.39 15.50 7.00
N MET A 33 -9.10 15.29 6.65
CA MET A 33 -8.67 15.21 5.24
C MET A 33 -9.34 14.10 4.44
N LEU A 34 -9.89 13.08 5.11
CA LEU A 34 -10.55 11.93 4.52
C LEU A 34 -11.96 11.68 5.07
N ASP A 35 -12.69 12.76 5.35
CA ASP A 35 -14.05 12.66 5.89
C ASP A 35 -15.08 12.10 4.90
N ASP A 36 -14.84 12.14 3.59
CA ASP A 36 -15.77 11.61 2.59
C ASP A 36 -15.69 10.08 2.51
N THR A 37 -16.65 9.42 3.17
CA THR A 37 -16.84 7.96 3.17
C THR A 37 -17.99 7.50 2.29
N SER A 38 -18.49 8.34 1.38
CA SER A 38 -19.74 8.10 0.64
C SER A 38 -19.72 6.86 -0.26
N CYS A 39 -18.54 6.41 -0.67
CA CYS A 39 -18.36 5.21 -1.46
C CYS A 39 -18.40 3.91 -0.65
N ILE A 40 -18.41 3.95 0.68
CA ILE A 40 -18.44 2.71 1.48
C ILE A 40 -19.77 1.98 1.25
N THR A 41 -19.66 0.74 0.76
CA THR A 41 -20.80 -0.16 0.52
C THR A 41 -20.81 -1.37 1.44
N ASN A 42 -19.68 -1.72 2.05
CA ASN A 42 -19.57 -2.86 2.97
C ASN A 42 -18.58 -2.58 4.09
N ILE A 43 -18.87 -3.13 5.27
CA ILE A 43 -17.92 -3.25 6.37
C ILE A 43 -17.65 -4.72 6.64
N GLU A 44 -16.39 -5.08 6.71
CA GLU A 44 -15.95 -6.42 7.12
C GLU A 44 -15.32 -6.33 8.51
N LEU A 45 -15.64 -7.30 9.37
CA LEU A 45 -15.10 -7.41 10.72
C LEU A 45 -14.58 -8.83 10.94
N TYR A 46 -13.32 -8.92 11.36
CA TYR A 46 -12.65 -10.14 11.75
C TYR A 46 -12.50 -10.21 13.27
N ALA A 47 -12.71 -11.39 13.83
CA ALA A 47 -12.30 -11.74 15.18
C ALA A 47 -11.19 -12.78 15.08
N ASP A 48 -9.98 -12.37 15.46
CA ASP A 48 -8.79 -13.20 15.33
C ASP A 48 -8.53 -14.00 16.60
N GLY A 49 -8.14 -15.26 16.40
CA GLY A 49 -7.88 -16.20 17.46
C GLY A 49 -6.49 -16.07 18.08
N ASN A 50 -6.26 -16.80 19.16
CA ASN A 50 -4.99 -16.77 19.90
C ASN A 50 -3.80 -17.30 19.08
N ASN A 51 -4.04 -18.15 18.07
CA ASN A 51 -3.01 -18.72 17.21
C ASN A 51 -2.77 -17.89 15.94
N TYR A 52 -3.60 -16.90 15.62
CA TYR A 52 -3.38 -16.02 14.47
C TYR A 52 -2.18 -15.06 14.71
N PRO A 53 -1.31 -14.79 13.72
CA PRO A 53 -1.34 -15.23 12.32
C PRO A 53 -0.58 -16.54 12.04
N ALA A 54 -0.06 -17.24 13.06
CA ALA A 54 0.68 -18.48 12.86
C ALA A 54 -0.22 -19.60 12.30
N ASP A 55 -1.48 -19.63 12.72
CA ASP A 55 -2.57 -20.35 12.06
C ASP A 55 -3.43 -19.34 11.29
N SER A 56 -3.31 -19.34 9.96
CA SER A 56 -4.05 -18.43 9.08
C SER A 56 -5.54 -18.75 8.98
N THR A 57 -6.04 -19.79 9.67
CA THR A 57 -7.46 -20.17 9.69
C THR A 57 -8.11 -19.93 11.05
N ASP A 58 -7.34 -19.51 12.05
CA ASP A 58 -7.82 -19.21 13.40
C ASP A 58 -8.45 -17.81 13.48
N TYR A 59 -9.49 -17.60 12.68
CA TYR A 59 -10.28 -16.38 12.68
C TYR A 59 -11.74 -16.69 12.31
N THR A 60 -12.64 -15.77 12.66
CA THR A 60 -14.00 -15.71 12.10
C THR A 60 -14.22 -14.33 11.51
N ASN A 61 -15.13 -14.21 10.56
CA ASN A 61 -15.47 -12.91 9.99
C ASN A 61 -16.96 -12.77 9.68
N ILE A 62 -17.40 -11.53 9.56
CA ILE A 62 -18.72 -11.18 9.04
C ILE A 62 -18.57 -9.97 8.11
N THR A 63 -19.40 -9.96 7.06
CA THR A 63 -19.57 -8.81 6.18
C THR A 63 -20.96 -8.21 6.40
N LEU A 64 -21.00 -6.90 6.60
CA LEU A 64 -22.21 -6.11 6.74
C LEU A 64 -22.35 -5.15 5.54
N PRO A 65 -23.35 -5.36 4.67
CA PRO A 65 -23.70 -4.40 3.63
C PRO A 65 -24.20 -3.08 4.21
N ILE A 66 -23.70 -1.97 3.68
CA ILE A 66 -24.11 -0.61 3.99
C ILE A 66 -25.05 -0.13 2.90
N THR A 67 -26.35 -0.10 3.21
CA THR A 67 -27.41 0.25 2.25
C THR A 67 -27.61 1.74 2.07
N THR A 68 -27.11 2.56 2.99
CA THR A 68 -27.15 4.02 2.92
C THR A 68 -25.72 4.56 2.91
N SER A 69 -25.34 5.22 1.81
CA SER A 69 -24.03 5.86 1.64
C SER A 69 -23.69 6.76 2.84
N PRO A 70 -22.68 6.42 3.66
CA PRO A 70 -22.35 7.18 4.86
C PRO A 70 -21.51 8.41 4.46
N ALA A 71 -21.98 9.61 4.81
CA ALA A 71 -21.29 10.83 4.43
C ALA A 71 -19.93 11.04 5.14
N ASN A 72 -19.72 10.42 6.30
CA ASN A 72 -18.48 10.48 7.09
C ASN A 72 -18.35 9.31 8.08
N TYR A 73 -17.22 9.21 8.79
CA TYR A 73 -16.96 8.16 9.77
C TYR A 73 -17.95 8.11 10.94
N ALA A 74 -18.54 9.24 11.34
CA ALA A 74 -19.60 9.22 12.35
C ALA A 74 -20.88 8.56 11.81
N ALA A 75 -21.21 8.79 10.52
CA ALA A 75 -22.28 8.09 9.84
C ALA A 75 -21.99 6.60 9.65
N VAL A 76 -20.73 6.22 9.36
CA VAL A 76 -20.30 4.81 9.35
C VAL A 76 -20.54 4.15 10.72
N GLN A 77 -20.04 4.76 11.80
CA GLN A 77 -20.23 4.25 13.16
C GLN A 77 -21.71 4.09 13.51
N ALA A 78 -22.56 5.05 13.13
CA ALA A 78 -24.00 4.97 13.35
C ALA A 78 -24.65 3.82 12.55
N ALA A 79 -24.20 3.57 11.31
CA ALA A 79 -24.74 2.52 10.46
C ALA A 79 -24.45 1.10 10.97
N ILE A 80 -23.31 0.90 11.64
CA ILE A 80 -22.88 -0.44 12.11
C ILE A 80 -23.16 -0.70 13.59
N ARG A 81 -23.59 0.30 14.35
CA ARG A 81 -23.85 0.17 15.79
C ARG A 81 -24.86 -0.94 16.07
N GLY A 82 -24.44 -1.94 16.86
CA GLY A 82 -25.29 -3.07 17.27
C GLY A 82 -25.71 -3.98 16.12
N LYS A 83 -24.94 -4.01 15.02
CA LYS A 83 -25.22 -4.85 13.84
C LYS A 83 -24.30 -6.06 13.71
N PHE A 84 -23.21 -6.11 14.46
CA PHE A 84 -22.24 -7.20 14.40
C PHE A 84 -22.49 -8.22 15.50
N GLU A 85 -22.63 -9.48 15.07
CA GLU A 85 -22.58 -10.67 15.91
C GLU A 85 -21.51 -11.59 15.31
N VAL A 86 -20.27 -11.45 15.78
CA VAL A 86 -19.12 -12.22 15.27
C VAL A 86 -18.76 -13.30 16.29
N PRO A 87 -18.77 -14.59 15.91
CA PRO A 87 -18.37 -15.65 16.83
C PRO A 87 -16.91 -15.51 17.23
N VAL A 88 -16.57 -15.70 18.51
CA VAL A 88 -15.17 -15.77 18.93
C VAL A 88 -14.56 -17.10 18.44
N PRO A 89 -13.35 -17.10 17.87
CA PRO A 89 -12.65 -18.35 17.52
C PRO A 89 -12.52 -19.30 18.71
N ALA A 90 -12.50 -20.61 18.44
CA ALA A 90 -12.43 -21.64 19.50
C ALA A 90 -11.15 -21.54 20.34
N SER A 91 -10.08 -20.97 19.79
CA SER A 91 -8.82 -20.71 20.51
C SER A 91 -8.92 -19.56 21.50
N GLY A 92 -9.99 -18.75 21.47
CA GLY A 92 -10.18 -17.50 22.20
C GLY A 92 -10.09 -16.27 21.30
N LEU A 93 -10.35 -15.08 21.85
CA LEU A 93 -10.19 -13.82 21.14
C LEU A 93 -8.82 -13.21 21.45
N LYS A 94 -8.07 -12.83 20.42
CA LYS A 94 -6.79 -12.12 20.55
C LYS A 94 -6.93 -10.65 20.17
N ASN A 95 -7.63 -10.36 19.08
CA ASN A 95 -7.82 -9.02 18.57
C ASN A 95 -9.03 -8.98 17.61
N VAL A 96 -9.35 -7.79 17.14
CA VAL A 96 -10.30 -7.58 16.03
C VAL A 96 -9.68 -6.71 14.94
N GLU A 97 -10.05 -6.99 13.69
CA GLU A 97 -9.74 -6.16 12.52
C GLU A 97 -11.04 -5.70 11.86
N MET A 98 -11.11 -4.46 11.40
CA MET A 98 -12.28 -3.94 10.67
C MET A 98 -11.84 -3.21 9.41
N TYR A 99 -12.57 -3.43 8.33
CA TYR A 99 -12.29 -2.87 7.01
C TYR A 99 -13.54 -2.24 6.42
N GLY A 100 -13.42 -1.04 5.86
CA GLY A 100 -14.48 -0.37 5.11
C GLY A 100 -14.18 -0.35 3.62
N TRP A 101 -15.08 -0.90 2.81
CA TRP A 101 -14.84 -1.17 1.39
C TRP A 101 -15.73 -0.34 0.47
N SER A 102 -15.19 0.09 -0.67
CA SER A 102 -15.96 0.75 -1.73
C SER A 102 -16.83 -0.20 -2.56
N GLY A 103 -16.69 -1.52 -2.35
CA GLY A 103 -17.40 -2.58 -3.07
C GLY A 103 -17.65 -3.80 -2.19
N GLU A 104 -18.12 -4.90 -2.79
CA GLU A 104 -18.29 -6.18 -2.09
C GLU A 104 -16.93 -6.74 -1.64
N PRO A 105 -16.73 -7.04 -0.35
CA PRO A 105 -15.48 -7.58 0.14
C PRO A 105 -15.37 -9.05 -0.23
N GLY A 106 -14.13 -9.50 -0.33
CA GLY A 106 -13.79 -10.88 -0.60
C GLY A 106 -13.11 -11.07 -1.94
N TRP A 107 -12.17 -12.02 -1.93
CA TRP A 107 -11.53 -12.58 -3.13
C TRP A 107 -12.43 -13.61 -3.84
N THR A 108 -13.71 -13.69 -3.45
CA THR A 108 -14.61 -14.80 -3.80
C THR A 108 -15.28 -14.64 -5.16
N THR A 109 -15.30 -13.43 -5.73
CA THR A 109 -15.99 -13.16 -7.01
C THR A 109 -15.13 -12.40 -8.03
N THR A 110 -14.15 -11.60 -7.60
CA THR A 110 -13.25 -10.86 -8.50
C THR A 110 -11.79 -11.08 -8.15
N ALA A 111 -10.93 -11.24 -9.17
CA ALA A 111 -9.47 -11.31 -9.01
C ALA A 111 -8.84 -9.98 -8.51
N VAL A 112 -9.66 -8.98 -8.22
CA VAL A 112 -9.26 -7.61 -7.91
C VAL A 112 -10.11 -7.12 -6.74
N PRO A 113 -9.51 -6.77 -5.59
CA PRO A 113 -10.26 -6.27 -4.44
C PRO A 113 -10.78 -4.83 -4.70
N PRO A 114 -11.92 -4.44 -4.09
CA PRO A 114 -12.37 -3.05 -4.11
C PRO A 114 -11.40 -2.14 -3.36
N GLU A 115 -11.58 -0.81 -3.49
CA GLU A 115 -10.78 0.12 -2.71
C GLU A 115 -11.10 0.04 -1.22
N LEU A 116 -10.05 -0.03 -0.39
CA LEU A 116 -10.16 -0.01 1.07
C LEU A 116 -10.23 1.44 1.56
N VAL A 117 -11.39 1.91 1.99
CA VAL A 117 -11.61 3.30 2.43
C VAL A 117 -10.98 3.57 3.80
N PHE A 118 -11.09 2.61 4.72
CA PHE A 118 -10.43 2.65 6.02
C PHE A 118 -10.14 1.25 6.52
N PHE A 119 -9.19 1.16 7.46
CA PHE A 119 -8.97 -0.03 8.27
C PHE A 119 -8.93 0.34 9.75
N ALA A 120 -9.15 -0.63 10.62
CA ALA A 120 -9.07 -0.44 12.06
C ALA A 120 -8.67 -1.75 12.73
N ARG A 121 -8.03 -1.65 13.89
CA ARG A 121 -7.69 -2.82 14.71
C ARG A 121 -7.78 -2.51 16.19
N GLY A 122 -8.02 -3.52 17.02
CA GLY A 122 -7.97 -3.40 18.47
C GLY A 122 -7.56 -4.72 19.13
N ASP A 123 -6.56 -4.65 20.01
CA ASP A 123 -6.11 -5.81 20.78
C ASP A 123 -7.07 -6.13 21.92
N TYR A 124 -7.34 -7.41 22.14
CA TYR A 124 -8.13 -7.86 23.29
C TYR A 124 -7.22 -8.01 24.52
N THR A 125 -7.49 -7.22 25.54
CA THR A 125 -6.72 -7.18 26.80
C THR A 125 -7.37 -7.98 27.93
N GLY A 126 -8.49 -8.65 27.67
CA GLY A 126 -9.34 -9.27 28.69
C GLY A 126 -10.47 -8.38 29.20
N ASP A 127 -10.56 -7.13 28.74
CA ASP A 127 -11.57 -6.16 29.14
C ASP A 127 -12.92 -6.39 28.44
N GLU A 128 -14.01 -5.87 29.01
CA GLU A 128 -15.35 -5.94 28.40
C GLU A 128 -15.47 -5.08 27.13
N THR A 129 -14.51 -4.18 26.87
CA THR A 129 -14.54 -3.27 25.71
C THR A 129 -13.19 -3.25 25.00
N ILE A 130 -13.22 -3.41 23.68
CA ILE A 130 -12.08 -3.17 22.80
C ILE A 130 -12.28 -1.80 22.13
N VAL A 131 -11.29 -0.91 22.29
CA VAL A 131 -11.25 0.35 21.54
C VAL A 131 -10.60 0.09 20.17
N VAL A 132 -11.32 0.42 19.11
CA VAL A 132 -10.94 0.14 17.73
C VAL A 132 -10.78 1.48 16.97
N PRO A 133 -9.57 2.07 16.95
CA PRO A 133 -9.30 3.30 16.21
C PRO A 133 -9.41 3.09 14.70
N ILE A 134 -10.29 3.88 14.07
CA ILE A 134 -10.41 3.96 12.62
C ILE A 134 -9.23 4.73 12.06
N VAL A 135 -8.56 4.12 11.07
CA VAL A 135 -7.46 4.72 10.31
C VAL A 135 -7.94 4.94 8.87
N PRO A 136 -8.16 6.21 8.47
CA PRO A 136 -8.50 6.56 7.10
C PRO A 136 -7.42 6.10 6.12
N ASN A 137 -7.83 5.50 5.00
CA ASN A 137 -6.89 4.98 4.00
C ASN A 137 -6.98 5.73 2.67
N ILE A 138 -8.15 5.76 2.03
CA ILE A 138 -8.37 6.48 0.76
C ILE A 138 -9.74 7.15 0.79
N GLY A 139 -9.83 8.37 0.26
CA GLY A 139 -11.10 9.10 0.19
C GLY A 139 -12.00 8.59 -0.94
N CYS A 140 -13.29 8.92 -0.89
CA CYS A 140 -14.24 8.50 -1.93
C CYS A 140 -14.30 9.41 -3.16
N THR A 141 -13.72 10.61 -3.10
CA THR A 141 -13.67 11.54 -4.23
C THR A 141 -12.75 11.03 -5.33
N ARG A 142 -13.30 10.80 -6.52
CA ARG A 142 -12.59 10.31 -7.71
C ARG A 142 -12.20 11.45 -8.64
N LYS A 143 -11.05 11.31 -9.31
CA LYS A 143 -10.54 12.28 -10.30
C LYS A 143 -9.91 11.53 -11.48
N PRO A 144 -9.77 12.18 -12.65
CA PRO A 144 -8.98 11.62 -13.74
C PRO A 144 -7.52 11.39 -13.33
N VAL A 145 -6.99 10.22 -13.68
CA VAL A 145 -5.61 9.81 -13.43
C VAL A 145 -5.00 9.38 -14.76
N THR A 146 -3.79 9.86 -15.04
CA THR A 146 -2.95 9.34 -16.13
C THR A 146 -1.68 8.76 -15.52
N VAL A 147 -1.37 7.51 -15.84
CA VAL A 147 -0.18 6.82 -15.35
C VAL A 147 0.65 6.34 -16.53
N ARG A 148 1.91 6.74 -16.58
CA ARG A 148 2.86 6.25 -17.57
C ARG A 148 3.59 5.02 -17.05
N ALA A 149 3.65 3.98 -17.88
CA ALA A 149 4.47 2.81 -17.59
C ALA A 149 5.92 3.04 -18.05
N LEU A 150 6.88 2.57 -17.26
CA LEU A 150 8.30 2.61 -17.60
C LEU A 150 8.94 1.27 -17.26
N ASP A 151 9.54 0.59 -18.22
CA ASP A 151 10.35 -0.60 -18.00
C ASP A 151 11.77 -0.19 -17.57
N LEU A 152 12.09 -0.42 -16.29
CA LEU A 152 13.38 -0.04 -15.73
C LEU A 152 14.53 -0.80 -16.39
N VAL A 153 14.38 -2.11 -16.57
CA VAL A 153 15.44 -2.97 -17.09
C VAL A 153 15.72 -2.61 -18.54
N LYS A 154 14.68 -2.41 -19.34
CA LYS A 154 14.82 -1.97 -20.73
C LYS A 154 15.49 -0.60 -20.83
N LEU A 155 15.12 0.35 -19.96
CA LEU A 155 15.75 1.67 -19.91
C LEU A 155 17.26 1.57 -19.67
N ILE A 156 17.68 0.90 -18.60
CA ILE A 156 19.11 0.84 -18.20
C ILE A 156 19.95 -0.10 -19.07
N SER A 157 19.32 -1.03 -19.78
CA SER A 157 20.01 -1.94 -20.72
C SER A 157 20.38 -1.27 -22.03
N THR A 158 19.82 -0.10 -22.33
CA THR A 158 20.21 0.68 -23.51
C THR A 158 21.44 1.53 -23.24
N PRO A 159 22.36 1.73 -24.19
CA PRO A 159 23.43 2.71 -24.03
C PRO A 159 22.87 4.13 -23.85
N PRO A 160 23.51 4.99 -23.03
CA PRO A 160 23.15 6.40 -22.95
C PRO A 160 23.25 7.10 -24.32
N PRO A 161 22.45 8.16 -24.57
CA PRO A 161 21.58 8.83 -23.61
C PRO A 161 20.26 8.07 -23.36
N TYR A 162 19.85 8.03 -22.10
CA TYR A 162 18.56 7.43 -21.74
C TYR A 162 17.39 8.29 -22.20
N THR A 163 16.43 7.67 -22.89
CA THR A 163 15.18 8.31 -23.32
C THR A 163 13.98 7.49 -22.86
N CYS A 164 12.81 8.12 -22.77
CA CYS A 164 11.58 7.41 -22.40
C CYS A 164 11.14 6.37 -23.43
N ALA A 165 11.56 6.52 -24.69
CA ALA A 165 11.35 5.49 -25.70
C ALA A 165 12.15 4.22 -25.39
N ASN A 166 13.34 4.35 -24.79
CA ASN A 166 14.18 3.22 -24.41
C ASN A 166 13.48 2.36 -23.36
N GLY A 167 12.84 2.97 -22.37
CA GLY A 167 12.08 2.28 -21.32
C GLY A 167 10.59 2.08 -21.62
N ALA A 168 10.12 2.32 -22.85
CA ALA A 168 8.69 2.22 -23.14
C ALA A 168 8.18 0.77 -22.97
N VAL A 169 7.09 0.60 -22.23
CA VAL A 169 6.38 -0.68 -22.08
C VAL A 169 5.44 -0.85 -23.28
N PRO A 170 5.51 -1.97 -24.02
CA PRO A 170 4.56 -2.25 -25.09
C PRO A 170 3.12 -2.38 -24.57
N ASP A 171 2.14 -1.88 -25.34
CA ASP A 171 0.72 -1.88 -24.94
C ASP A 171 0.11 -3.29 -24.81
N ALA A 172 0.66 -4.28 -25.52
CA ALA A 172 0.07 -5.61 -25.59
C ALA A 172 0.03 -6.30 -24.21
N ALA A 173 -1.18 -6.51 -23.69
CA ALA A 173 -1.49 -7.18 -22.42
C ALA A 173 -0.91 -6.52 -21.16
N ALA A 174 -0.55 -5.23 -21.24
CA ALA A 174 -0.13 -4.45 -20.09
C ALA A 174 -1.27 -3.60 -19.55
N GLY A 175 -1.34 -3.44 -18.22
CA GLY A 175 -2.33 -2.59 -17.57
C GLY A 175 -1.79 -2.00 -16.28
N ILE A 176 -2.45 -0.93 -15.82
CA ILE A 176 -2.19 -0.31 -14.52
C ILE A 176 -3.52 -0.09 -13.83
N SER A 177 -3.57 -0.45 -12.56
CA SER A 177 -4.66 -0.16 -11.65
C SER A 177 -4.18 0.61 -10.43
N LEU A 178 -5.13 1.26 -9.77
CA LEU A 178 -4.92 2.13 -8.62
C LEU A 178 -5.39 1.45 -7.35
N GLY A 179 -4.63 1.68 -6.29
CA GLY A 179 -5.00 1.27 -4.95
C GLY A 179 -4.19 2.02 -3.91
N THR A 180 -3.98 1.36 -2.79
CA THR A 180 -3.18 1.85 -1.68
C THR A 180 -2.27 0.76 -1.16
N LEU A 181 -1.09 1.11 -0.67
CA LEU A 181 -0.33 0.25 0.23
C LEU A 181 -0.53 0.73 1.65
N THR A 182 -0.79 -0.23 2.53
CA THR A 182 -0.96 0.01 3.97
C THR A 182 -0.11 -0.98 4.76
N PRO A 183 0.33 -0.62 5.97
CA PRO A 183 0.89 -1.59 6.91
C PRO A 183 -0.09 -2.73 7.14
N SER A 184 0.43 -3.95 7.23
CA SER A 184 -0.38 -5.06 7.72
C SER A 184 -0.82 -4.81 9.17
N LEU A 185 -2.05 -5.22 9.51
CA LEU A 185 -2.59 -5.09 10.86
C LEU A 185 -1.99 -6.14 11.80
N TYR A 186 -2.09 -7.43 11.48
CA TYR A 186 -1.56 -8.48 12.36
C TYR A 186 -0.80 -9.60 11.66
N ASN A 187 -0.81 -9.65 10.32
CA ASN A 187 0.02 -10.63 9.61
C ASN A 187 1.48 -10.13 9.48
N GLU A 188 2.43 -11.05 9.36
CA GLU A 188 3.86 -10.71 9.27
C GLU A 188 4.29 -10.04 7.95
N ARG A 189 3.34 -9.71 7.07
CA ARG A 189 3.65 -8.94 5.86
C ARG A 189 3.91 -7.50 6.26
N ALA A 190 4.90 -6.88 5.62
CA ALA A 190 5.22 -5.48 5.86
C ALA A 190 4.13 -4.54 5.33
N LEU A 191 3.76 -4.72 4.06
CA LEU A 191 2.76 -3.90 3.37
C LEU A 191 1.81 -4.79 2.57
N VAL A 192 0.56 -4.36 2.48
CA VAL A 192 -0.48 -5.01 1.71
C VAL A 192 -1.08 -4.01 0.73
N PHE A 193 -1.20 -4.42 -0.53
CA PHE A 193 -1.91 -3.67 -1.55
C PHE A 193 -3.42 -3.89 -1.48
N TRP A 194 -4.18 -2.81 -1.49
CA TRP A 194 -5.64 -2.80 -1.53
C TRP A 194 -6.15 -1.99 -2.70
N GLY A 195 -7.09 -2.56 -3.47
CA GLY A 195 -7.71 -1.92 -4.62
C GLY A 195 -7.41 -2.62 -5.94
N GLY A 196 -7.47 -1.84 -7.01
CA GLY A 196 -7.30 -2.28 -8.39
C GLY A 196 -8.57 -2.25 -9.23
N PHE A 197 -9.74 -1.99 -8.62
CA PHE A 197 -11.01 -1.85 -9.34
C PHE A 197 -10.96 -0.70 -10.37
N SER A 198 -10.23 0.36 -10.02
CA SER A 198 -9.92 1.48 -10.89
C SER A 198 -8.64 1.18 -11.69
N GLY A 199 -8.74 0.93 -12.99
CA GLY A 199 -7.57 0.69 -13.83
C GLY A 199 -7.89 0.73 -15.31
N ALA A 200 -6.84 0.70 -16.13
CA ALA A 200 -6.96 0.62 -17.57
C ALA A 200 -5.78 -0.15 -18.18
N ASN A 201 -6.02 -0.70 -19.36
CA ASN A 201 -4.93 -1.19 -20.21
C ASN A 201 -4.05 -0.02 -20.67
N LEU A 202 -2.80 -0.30 -21.00
CA LEU A 202 -1.94 0.69 -21.63
C LEU A 202 -2.40 0.98 -23.07
N THR A 203 -2.36 2.25 -23.44
CA THR A 203 -2.50 2.74 -24.81
C THR A 203 -1.45 3.84 -24.99
N ASP A 204 -0.57 3.69 -25.97
CA ASP A 204 0.59 4.57 -26.19
C ASP A 204 1.46 4.73 -24.91
N GLY A 205 1.63 3.64 -24.16
CA GLY A 205 2.44 3.60 -22.94
C GLY A 205 1.85 4.30 -21.72
N ILE A 206 0.57 4.71 -21.76
CA ILE A 206 -0.15 5.28 -20.61
C ILE A 206 -1.44 4.51 -20.31
N ALA A 207 -1.82 4.46 -19.04
CA ALA A 207 -3.15 4.06 -18.58
C ALA A 207 -3.92 5.31 -18.13
N GLN A 208 -5.18 5.44 -18.57
CA GLN A 208 -6.06 6.54 -18.19
C GLN A 208 -7.37 6.01 -17.62
N PHE A 209 -7.73 6.46 -16.42
CA PHE A 209 -8.94 6.03 -15.71
C PHE A 209 -9.33 7.08 -14.65
N GLU A 210 -10.49 6.93 -14.04
CA GLU A 210 -10.87 7.71 -12.86
C GLU A 210 -10.61 6.91 -11.58
N GLY A 211 -10.04 7.55 -10.56
CA GLY A 211 -9.78 6.89 -9.27
C GLY A 211 -9.61 7.89 -8.13
N ALA A 212 -9.68 7.40 -6.90
CA ALA A 212 -9.44 8.22 -5.72
C ALA A 212 -7.93 8.36 -5.46
N THR A 213 -7.46 9.60 -5.28
CA THR A 213 -6.01 9.89 -5.17
C THR A 213 -5.60 10.50 -3.84
N THR A 214 -6.56 10.88 -3.00
CA THR A 214 -6.29 11.38 -1.65
C THR A 214 -6.21 10.20 -0.70
N VAL A 215 -5.07 10.02 -0.04
CA VAL A 215 -4.79 8.90 0.89
C VAL A 215 -4.44 9.41 2.28
N GLY A 216 -4.56 8.53 3.28
CA GLY A 216 -4.29 8.84 4.68
C GLY A 216 -2.80 8.87 4.97
N ASP A 217 -2.45 9.44 6.12
CA ASP A 217 -1.04 9.64 6.51
C ASP A 217 -0.27 8.33 6.72
N THR A 218 -0.97 7.26 7.09
CA THR A 218 -0.39 5.92 7.30
C THR A 218 -0.41 5.05 6.05
N SER A 219 -0.85 5.60 4.92
CA SER A 219 -1.00 4.89 3.65
C SER A 219 -0.17 5.56 2.57
N CYS A 220 0.01 4.88 1.45
CA CYS A 220 0.42 5.56 0.22
C CYS A 220 -0.55 5.21 -0.90
N LEU A 221 -0.79 6.18 -1.79
CA LEU A 221 -1.38 5.91 -3.08
C LEU A 221 -0.44 4.93 -3.80
N ALA A 222 -0.96 3.88 -4.41
CA ALA A 222 -0.15 2.87 -5.05
C ALA A 222 -0.71 2.51 -6.41
N PHE A 223 0.19 2.10 -7.31
CA PHE A 223 -0.17 1.53 -8.59
C PHE A 223 0.22 0.07 -8.62
N SER A 224 -0.69 -0.77 -9.09
CA SER A 224 -0.41 -2.16 -9.46
C SER A 224 -0.44 -2.24 -10.97
N GLY A 225 0.73 -2.41 -11.57
CA GLY A 225 0.90 -2.44 -13.01
C GLY A 225 1.76 -3.61 -13.43
N GLY A 226 1.59 -4.06 -14.66
CA GLY A 226 2.45 -5.08 -15.22
C GLY A 226 2.05 -5.55 -16.60
N ASN A 227 2.86 -6.47 -17.10
CA ASN A 227 2.64 -7.28 -18.29
C ASN A 227 3.04 -8.73 -17.98
N ALA A 228 3.29 -9.56 -19.00
CA ALA A 228 3.61 -10.97 -18.83
C ALA A 228 4.92 -11.26 -18.06
N THR A 229 5.89 -10.35 -18.05
CA THR A 229 7.24 -10.59 -17.49
C THR A 229 7.64 -9.58 -16.42
N ALA A 230 7.12 -8.35 -16.52
CA ALA A 230 7.46 -7.25 -15.63
C ALA A 230 6.22 -6.70 -14.93
N GLY A 231 6.41 -6.26 -13.70
CA GLY A 231 5.34 -5.67 -12.90
C GLY A 231 5.87 -4.70 -11.87
N SER A 232 4.95 -4.01 -11.22
CA SER A 232 5.23 -3.14 -10.09
C SER A 232 3.99 -2.99 -9.22
N ILE A 233 4.12 -3.28 -7.92
CA ILE A 233 3.17 -2.78 -6.92
C ILE A 233 3.92 -1.87 -5.96
N SER A 234 3.87 -0.57 -6.21
CA SER A 234 4.67 0.42 -5.50
C SER A 234 3.88 1.70 -5.19
N CYS A 235 4.34 2.44 -4.18
CA CYS A 235 3.80 3.77 -3.90
C CYS A 235 3.93 4.67 -5.13
N ALA A 236 2.82 5.31 -5.50
CA ALA A 236 2.80 6.44 -6.41
C ALA A 236 3.62 7.58 -5.83
N TYR A 237 4.48 8.14 -6.66
CA TYR A 237 5.20 9.37 -6.40
C TYR A 237 4.84 10.36 -7.51
N GLY A 238 5.13 11.65 -7.30
CA GLY A 238 4.71 12.71 -8.20
C GLY A 238 5.32 12.63 -9.61
N LYS A 239 5.93 13.72 -10.08
CA LYS A 239 6.54 13.71 -11.42
C LYS A 239 7.70 12.71 -11.48
N GLY A 240 7.54 11.64 -12.25
CA GLY A 240 8.56 10.65 -12.55
C GLY A 240 9.55 11.07 -13.63
N ALA A 241 10.42 10.15 -14.05
CA ALA A 241 11.48 10.41 -15.04
C ALA A 241 10.91 10.66 -16.45
N CYS A 242 9.85 9.94 -16.78
CA CYS A 242 9.22 9.91 -18.08
C CYS A 242 7.79 10.41 -18.11
N GLY A 243 7.15 10.59 -16.95
CA GLY A 243 5.84 11.22 -16.82
C GLY A 243 5.82 12.66 -17.35
N GLY A 244 4.78 12.98 -18.12
CA GLY A 244 4.41 14.33 -18.52
C GLY A 244 3.92 15.18 -17.33
N SER A 245 3.51 16.42 -17.61
CA SER A 245 2.91 17.29 -16.59
C SER A 245 1.57 16.72 -16.12
N GLY A 246 1.45 16.43 -14.82
CA GLY A 246 0.24 15.84 -14.25
C GLY A 246 0.08 14.33 -14.48
N GLU A 247 1.06 13.68 -15.12
CA GLU A 247 1.12 12.22 -15.21
C GLU A 247 1.86 11.65 -13.99
N PHE A 248 1.31 10.58 -13.44
CA PHE A 248 2.06 9.69 -12.56
C PHE A 248 2.93 8.74 -13.38
N GLU A 249 3.84 8.06 -12.71
CA GLU A 249 4.68 7.02 -13.31
C GLU A 249 4.59 5.74 -12.47
N ASN A 250 4.51 4.60 -13.15
CA ASN A 250 4.66 3.28 -12.54
C ASN A 250 5.79 2.54 -13.26
N VAL A 251 6.84 2.23 -12.50
CA VAL A 251 8.08 1.67 -13.06
C VAL A 251 8.05 0.17 -12.90
N PHE A 252 7.92 -0.54 -14.01
CA PHE A 252 7.92 -1.99 -14.06
C PHE A 252 9.34 -2.51 -13.93
N VAL A 253 9.48 -3.63 -13.23
CA VAL A 253 10.71 -4.40 -13.16
C VAL A 253 10.38 -5.84 -13.51
N ASP A 254 11.23 -6.47 -14.32
CA ASP A 254 11.11 -7.89 -14.62
C ASP A 254 11.16 -8.70 -13.30
N GLY A 255 10.15 -9.52 -13.06
CA GLY A 255 10.01 -10.25 -11.81
C GLY A 255 11.14 -11.25 -11.60
N ALA A 256 11.56 -11.96 -12.65
CA ALA A 256 12.65 -12.93 -12.53
C ALA A 256 13.96 -12.23 -12.20
N ILE A 257 14.26 -11.09 -12.84
CA ILE A 257 15.44 -10.29 -12.53
C ILE A 257 15.38 -9.77 -11.09
N ALA A 258 14.26 -9.16 -10.68
CA ALA A 258 14.08 -8.61 -9.34
C ALA A 258 14.28 -9.68 -8.26
N PHE A 259 13.57 -10.81 -8.36
CA PHE A 259 13.64 -11.88 -7.36
C PHE A 259 15.00 -12.59 -7.33
N ASN A 260 15.66 -12.76 -8.47
CA ASN A 260 17.00 -13.34 -8.54
C ASN A 260 18.12 -12.43 -8.00
N SER A 261 17.80 -11.16 -7.74
CA SER A 261 18.72 -10.12 -7.24
C SER A 261 18.58 -9.86 -5.75
N LEU A 262 17.63 -10.50 -5.07
CA LEU A 262 17.36 -10.24 -3.65
C LEU A 262 18.44 -10.81 -2.74
N ASP A 263 18.86 -10.00 -1.78
CA ASP A 263 19.54 -10.48 -0.58
C ASP A 263 18.51 -11.10 0.37
N GLN A 264 18.58 -12.43 0.51
CA GLN A 264 17.62 -13.19 1.32
C GLN A 264 17.69 -12.84 2.82
N SER A 265 18.85 -12.42 3.33
CA SER A 265 18.97 -11.99 4.72
C SER A 265 18.23 -10.67 4.96
N LEU A 266 18.32 -9.74 4.00
CA LEU A 266 17.64 -8.45 4.07
C LEU A 266 16.14 -8.61 3.84
N ILE A 267 15.70 -9.41 2.87
CA ILE A 267 14.25 -9.61 2.64
C ILE A 267 13.59 -10.32 3.84
N ASN A 268 14.29 -11.22 4.54
CA ASN A 268 13.74 -11.84 5.75
C ASN A 268 13.55 -10.83 6.88
N LEU A 269 14.43 -9.83 6.97
CA LEU A 269 14.40 -8.79 7.99
C LEU A 269 13.44 -7.65 7.66
N TYR A 270 13.41 -7.22 6.40
CA TYR A 270 12.68 -6.03 5.95
C TYR A 270 11.44 -6.35 5.13
N LYS A 271 11.23 -7.58 4.66
CA LYS A 271 10.00 -8.10 4.00
C LYS A 271 9.63 -7.51 2.64
N THR A 272 10.04 -6.30 2.29
CA THR A 272 9.77 -5.69 0.97
C THR A 272 11.04 -5.13 0.36
N VAL A 273 11.00 -4.89 -0.96
CA VAL A 273 12.09 -4.28 -1.72
C VAL A 273 11.57 -3.36 -2.80
N VAL A 274 12.13 -2.16 -2.89
CA VAL A 274 11.92 -1.22 -3.99
C VAL A 274 13.23 -1.11 -4.77
N ILE A 275 13.17 -1.30 -6.09
CA ILE A 275 14.30 -1.13 -7.01
C ILE A 275 14.17 0.26 -7.62
N GLY A 276 15.17 1.10 -7.39
CA GLY A 276 15.12 2.50 -7.74
C GLY A 276 16.22 2.94 -8.69
N LEU A 277 15.89 3.92 -9.52
CA LEU A 277 16.81 4.65 -10.37
C LEU A 277 16.76 6.14 -10.00
N ILE A 278 17.90 6.77 -9.81
CA ILE A 278 18.01 8.22 -9.56
C ILE A 278 18.53 8.90 -10.82
N VAL A 279 17.74 9.82 -11.37
CA VAL A 279 18.08 10.58 -12.58
C VAL A 279 17.97 12.09 -12.37
N ASP A 280 18.59 12.85 -13.27
CA ASP A 280 18.41 14.29 -13.35
C ASP A 280 17.20 14.70 -14.22
N GLY A 281 16.97 16.01 -14.36
CA GLY A 281 15.89 16.55 -15.20
C GLY A 281 16.04 16.26 -16.70
N THR A 282 17.19 15.76 -17.15
CA THR A 282 17.46 15.28 -18.51
C THR A 282 17.42 13.75 -18.61
N ARG A 283 17.00 13.08 -17.53
CA ARG A 283 16.85 11.62 -17.40
C ARG A 283 18.17 10.85 -17.42
N GLN A 284 19.30 11.53 -17.23
CA GLN A 284 20.58 10.85 -17.07
C GLN A 284 20.74 10.39 -15.63
N PRO A 285 21.28 9.18 -15.38
CA PRO A 285 21.54 8.72 -14.02
C PRO A 285 22.51 9.63 -13.30
N ILE A 286 22.29 9.77 -12.00
CA ILE A 286 23.16 10.58 -11.14
C ILE A 286 24.09 9.64 -10.38
N ALA A 287 25.39 9.70 -10.68
CA ALA A 287 26.42 9.09 -9.87
C ALA A 287 26.63 9.86 -8.56
N GLY A 288 26.93 9.14 -7.48
CA GLY A 288 27.16 9.76 -6.16
C GLY A 288 25.89 10.21 -5.45
N ALA A 289 24.71 9.88 -5.98
CA ALA A 289 23.45 10.12 -5.29
C ALA A 289 23.30 9.16 -4.09
N THR A 290 22.63 9.62 -3.05
CA THR A 290 22.40 8.86 -1.81
C THR A 290 20.92 8.77 -1.48
N VAL A 291 20.53 7.66 -0.86
CA VAL A 291 19.20 7.46 -0.28
C VAL A 291 19.38 7.21 1.21
N ALA A 292 18.77 8.06 2.03
CA ALA A 292 18.74 7.94 3.48
C ALA A 292 17.34 7.55 3.95
N VAL A 293 17.26 6.58 4.85
CA VAL A 293 16.04 6.11 5.52
C VAL A 293 16.35 5.90 7.00
N ASP A 294 15.32 5.77 7.84
CA ASP A 294 15.50 5.29 9.21
C ASP A 294 16.00 3.83 9.18
N ASP A 295 17.19 3.58 9.73
CA ASP A 295 17.84 2.27 9.76
C ASP A 295 16.99 1.21 10.50
N ALA A 296 16.10 1.62 11.41
CA ALA A 296 15.18 0.71 12.08
C ALA A 296 14.10 0.18 11.12
N LEU A 297 13.75 0.98 10.11
CA LEU A 297 12.66 0.74 9.16
C LEU A 297 13.13 0.22 7.80
N GLY A 298 14.36 0.53 7.38
CA GLY A 298 14.85 0.13 6.08
C GLY A 298 16.38 0.03 5.95
N LYS A 299 16.81 -0.49 4.81
CA LYS A 299 18.22 -0.55 4.40
C LYS A 299 18.35 -0.28 2.91
N VAL A 300 19.29 0.60 2.55
CA VAL A 300 19.64 0.88 1.16
C VAL A 300 20.88 0.09 0.77
N VAL A 301 20.83 -0.53 -0.41
CA VAL A 301 21.95 -1.19 -1.09
C VAL A 301 22.08 -0.55 -2.47
N TYR A 302 23.24 0.03 -2.79
CA TYR A 302 23.50 0.52 -4.13
C TYR A 302 23.90 -0.64 -5.03
N VAL A 303 23.40 -0.63 -6.27
CA VAL A 303 23.54 -1.77 -7.18
C VAL A 303 23.90 -1.31 -8.58
N ASP A 304 24.40 -2.22 -9.39
CA ASP A 304 24.49 -2.10 -10.84
C ASP A 304 23.73 -3.25 -11.51
N PHE A 305 23.20 -3.01 -12.71
CA PHE A 305 22.59 -4.06 -13.50
C PHE A 305 23.63 -4.77 -14.37
N ASP A 306 23.81 -6.07 -14.12
CA ASP A 306 24.67 -6.92 -14.93
C ASP A 306 23.86 -7.55 -16.06
N LEU A 307 24.11 -7.10 -17.29
CA LEU A 307 23.47 -7.61 -18.50
C LEU A 307 23.75 -9.09 -18.76
N ALA A 308 24.91 -9.61 -18.37
CA ALA A 308 25.29 -11.00 -18.65
C ALA A 308 24.53 -11.97 -17.74
N THR A 309 24.38 -11.60 -16.45
CA THR A 309 23.69 -12.45 -15.47
C THR A 309 22.21 -12.09 -15.29
N GLN A 310 21.77 -10.97 -15.85
CA GLN A 310 20.41 -10.42 -15.70
C GLN A 310 20.05 -10.24 -14.22
N LYS A 311 20.95 -9.60 -13.46
CA LYS A 311 20.81 -9.36 -12.01
C LYS A 311 21.26 -7.96 -11.62
N PHE A 312 20.60 -7.40 -10.61
CA PHE A 312 21.12 -6.28 -9.85
C PHE A 312 22.16 -6.79 -8.85
N THR A 313 23.39 -6.30 -8.97
CA THR A 313 24.52 -6.72 -8.14
C THR A 313 24.95 -5.57 -7.23
N PRO A 314 25.12 -5.78 -5.92
CA PRO A 314 25.62 -4.76 -5.01
C PRO A 314 26.95 -4.18 -5.47
N VAL A 315 27.08 -2.86 -5.38
CA VAL A 315 28.33 -2.13 -5.58
C VAL A 315 28.92 -1.73 -4.23
N THR A 316 30.24 -1.67 -4.13
CA THR A 316 30.90 -1.18 -2.93
C THR A 316 30.77 0.33 -2.82
N GLY A 317 30.29 0.84 -1.69
CA GLY A 317 30.22 2.27 -1.43
C GLY A 317 28.99 2.69 -0.64
N THR A 318 28.80 4.00 -0.50
CA THR A 318 27.67 4.61 0.22
C THR A 318 26.80 5.48 -0.67
N ALA A 319 26.97 5.40 -2.00
CA ALA A 319 26.25 6.17 -3.00
C ALA A 319 26.09 5.38 -4.31
N THR A 320 25.22 5.84 -5.19
CA THR A 320 25.03 5.25 -6.52
C THR A 320 26.31 5.31 -7.36
N SER A 321 26.52 4.28 -8.18
CA SER A 321 27.54 4.31 -9.24
C SER A 321 27.05 5.19 -10.43
N ALA A 322 27.72 5.11 -11.58
CA ALA A 322 27.25 5.68 -12.84
C ALA A 322 25.86 5.18 -13.29
N SER A 323 25.36 4.06 -12.76
CA SER A 323 24.01 3.55 -13.08
C SER A 323 22.89 4.32 -12.39
N GLY A 324 23.17 5.04 -11.30
CA GLY A 324 22.14 5.70 -10.49
C GLY A 324 21.21 4.74 -9.74
N LEU A 325 21.51 3.44 -9.69
CA LEU A 325 20.60 2.41 -9.17
C LEU A 325 20.78 2.15 -7.68
N PHE A 326 19.67 1.79 -7.03
CA PHE A 326 19.63 1.32 -5.66
C PHE A 326 18.52 0.29 -5.45
N MET A 327 18.64 -0.48 -4.37
CA MET A 327 17.58 -1.31 -3.81
C MET A 327 17.33 -0.85 -2.38
N LEU A 328 16.08 -0.56 -2.06
CA LEU A 328 15.62 -0.20 -0.72
C LEU A 328 14.81 -1.36 -0.16
N TYR A 329 15.35 -2.02 0.86
CA TYR A 329 14.65 -3.00 1.66
C TYR A 329 13.91 -2.29 2.80
N ALA A 330 12.60 -2.49 2.96
CA ALA A 330 11.81 -1.71 3.93
C ALA A 330 10.71 -2.52 4.63
N LYS A 331 10.63 -2.43 5.98
CA LYS A 331 9.63 -3.10 6.83
C LYS A 331 8.22 -2.53 6.71
N THR A 332 8.09 -1.34 6.16
CA THR A 332 6.83 -0.58 6.07
C THR A 332 7.03 0.57 5.07
N LEU A 333 6.08 1.49 4.99
CA LEU A 333 6.22 2.75 4.27
C LEU A 333 7.34 3.58 4.91
N VAL A 334 8.31 4.00 4.12
CA VAL A 334 9.44 4.80 4.60
C VAL A 334 9.48 6.15 3.91
N ALA A 335 9.85 7.18 4.68
CA ALA A 335 10.26 8.46 4.13
C ALA A 335 11.74 8.37 3.75
N ALA A 336 12.02 8.26 2.46
CA ALA A 336 13.36 8.20 1.90
C ALA A 336 13.81 9.59 1.45
N THR A 337 14.91 10.09 2.02
CA THR A 337 15.55 11.33 1.57
C THR A 337 16.58 11.01 0.49
N VAL A 338 16.35 11.50 -0.72
CA VAL A 338 17.24 11.31 -1.87
C VAL A 338 18.01 12.60 -2.12
N SER A 339 19.34 12.50 -2.19
CA SER A 339 20.25 13.65 -2.29
C SER A 339 21.36 13.40 -3.31
N ALA A 340 21.87 14.46 -3.94
CA ALA A 340 23.04 14.42 -4.81
C ALA A 340 23.75 15.78 -4.79
N ASP A 341 25.03 15.81 -5.17
CA ASP A 341 25.80 17.05 -5.22
C ASP A 341 25.17 18.07 -6.20
N GLY A 342 25.13 19.33 -5.79
CA GLY A 342 24.49 20.42 -6.54
C GLY A 342 22.96 20.30 -6.70
N LYS A 343 22.29 19.34 -6.02
CA LYS A 343 20.84 19.15 -6.06
C LYS A 343 20.22 19.35 -4.68
N ALA A 344 19.03 19.95 -4.62
CA ALA A 344 18.27 20.00 -3.39
C ALA A 344 17.77 18.59 -3.01
N PRO A 345 17.94 18.14 -1.75
CA PRO A 345 17.36 16.89 -1.28
C PRO A 345 15.85 16.86 -1.45
N LYS A 346 15.30 15.68 -1.76
CA LYS A 346 13.85 15.45 -1.86
C LYS A 346 13.45 14.25 -1.01
N VAL A 347 12.29 14.34 -0.38
CA VAL A 347 11.73 13.24 0.43
C VAL A 347 10.65 12.54 -0.37
N TYR A 348 10.74 11.22 -0.46
CA TYR A 348 9.79 10.35 -1.13
C TYR A 348 9.20 9.37 -0.12
N ARG A 349 7.89 9.14 -0.18
CA ARG A 349 7.26 8.01 0.53
C ARG A 349 7.38 6.78 -0.35
N LEU A 350 8.18 5.80 0.06
CA LEU A 350 8.45 4.59 -0.69
C LEU A 350 7.92 3.36 0.05
N GLY A 351 7.49 2.37 -0.71
CA GLY A 351 6.95 1.10 -0.22
C GLY A 351 6.58 0.19 -1.38
N ALA A 352 6.54 -1.11 -1.11
CA ALA A 352 6.26 -2.16 -2.07
C ALA A 352 5.36 -3.23 -1.45
N ASP A 353 4.49 -3.85 -2.24
CA ASP A 353 3.84 -5.09 -1.81
C ASP A 353 4.88 -6.22 -1.73
N ALA A 354 4.81 -7.05 -0.69
CA ALA A 354 5.80 -8.12 -0.47
C ALA A 354 5.79 -9.21 -1.55
N SER A 355 4.70 -9.35 -2.31
CA SER A 355 4.52 -10.41 -3.31
C SER A 355 4.89 -9.98 -4.73
N SER A 356 5.28 -8.72 -4.93
CA SER A 356 5.49 -8.14 -6.26
C SER A 356 6.83 -7.43 -6.35
N PRO A 357 7.51 -7.43 -7.51
CA PRO A 357 8.54 -6.44 -7.78
C PRO A 357 7.96 -5.03 -7.62
N ALA A 358 8.82 -4.06 -7.29
CA ALA A 358 8.43 -2.66 -7.16
C ALA A 358 9.53 -1.77 -7.72
N GLY A 359 9.21 -0.99 -8.74
CA GLY A 359 10.12 -0.02 -9.33
C GLY A 359 9.81 1.42 -8.91
N VAL A 360 10.85 2.27 -8.90
CA VAL A 360 10.77 3.72 -8.78
C VAL A 360 11.83 4.40 -9.65
N ALA A 361 11.52 5.53 -10.27
CA ALA A 361 12.48 6.40 -10.95
C ALA A 361 12.38 7.82 -10.39
N VAL A 362 13.36 8.16 -9.55
CA VAL A 362 13.42 9.40 -8.78
C VAL A 362 14.14 10.48 -9.56
N VAL A 363 13.56 11.68 -9.64
CA VAL A 363 14.14 12.83 -10.34
C VAL A 363 14.64 13.89 -9.35
N LEU A 364 15.94 14.23 -9.38
CA LEU A 364 16.53 15.31 -8.59
C LEU A 364 16.67 16.63 -9.34
#